data_AF-A0A2N2Y780-F1
#
_entry.id   AF-A0A2N2Y780-F1
#
_cell.length_a   1.000
_cell.length_b   1.000
_cell.length_c   1.000
_cell.angle_alpha   90.00
_cell.angle_beta   90.00
_cell.angle_gamma   90.00
#
_symmetry.space_group_name_H-M   'P 1'
#
loop_
_entity.id
_entity.type
_entity.pdbx_description
1 polymer ?
#
loop_
_entity_poly.entity_id
_entity_poly.type
_entity_poly.pdbx_seq_one_letter_code
_entity_poly.pdbx_strand_id
1 'polypeptide(L)'
;MDIKEIQNLIKFVAKSGASEVKLEMGDIKITIRTGGNEEQRGEITYMQQQPMNSPQQMAPQVTQATPQQSLEVKVESENSKLVIIKSPIIGTFYRKPSPDKPSFVEVGTTIKPGDPLCVIEAMKLFNEIESEISGKIVKVLVDDSSPVEFDQPLFLVDPS
;
A
#
# COMPACT_ATOMS: atom_id res chain seq x y z
N MET A 1 -35.67 8.47 -9.13
CA MET A 1 -34.56 8.80 -8.23
C MET A 1 -33.44 9.34 -9.08
N ASP A 2 -32.98 10.54 -8.79
CA ASP A 2 -31.98 11.24 -9.61
C ASP A 2 -30.55 10.90 -9.16
N ILE A 3 -29.59 10.98 -10.08
CA ILE A 3 -28.16 10.71 -9.82
C ILE A 3 -27.63 11.54 -8.63
N LYS A 4 -28.12 12.77 -8.47
CA LYS A 4 -27.74 13.65 -7.36
C LYS A 4 -28.21 13.12 -6.00
N GLU A 5 -29.37 12.48 -5.93
CA GLU A 5 -29.90 11.90 -4.70
C GLU A 5 -29.12 10.65 -4.29
N ILE A 6 -28.73 9.82 -5.27
CA ILE A 6 -27.90 8.64 -5.05
C ILE A 6 -26.51 9.04 -4.51
N GLN A 7 -25.90 10.10 -5.06
CA GLN A 7 -24.62 10.61 -4.55
C GLN A 7 -24.72 11.12 -3.11
N ASN A 8 -25.83 11.78 -2.76
CA ASN A 8 -26.07 12.22 -1.38
C ASN A 8 -26.26 11.04 -0.44
N LEU A 9 -26.94 9.98 -0.87
CA LEU A 9 -27.11 8.76 -0.10
C LEU A 9 -25.76 8.07 0.14
N ILE A 10 -24.92 7.92 -0.89
CA ILE A 10 -23.57 7.35 -0.75
C ILE A 10 -22.72 8.17 0.24
N LYS A 11 -22.73 9.49 0.13
CA LYS A 11 -22.02 10.39 1.06
C LYS A 11 -22.54 10.28 2.49
N PHE A 12 -23.84 10.12 2.67
CA PHE A 12 -24.46 9.93 3.98
C PHE A 12 -24.04 8.59 4.60
N VAL A 13 -24.08 7.51 3.82
CA VAL A 13 -23.68 6.16 4.28
C VAL A 13 -22.19 6.10 4.63
N ALA A 14 -21.33 6.73 3.84
CA ALA A 14 -19.90 6.84 4.13
C ALA A 14 -19.63 7.64 5.42
N LYS A 15 -20.44 8.67 5.71
CA LYS A 15 -20.31 9.48 6.93
C LYS A 15 -20.92 8.82 8.17
N SER A 16 -21.96 8.00 8.01
CA SER A 16 -22.62 7.31 9.13
C SER A 16 -21.84 6.09 9.62
N GLY A 17 -20.86 5.61 8.86
CA GLY A 17 -20.10 4.40 9.19
C GLY A 17 -20.91 3.11 9.05
N ALA A 18 -22.03 3.14 8.33
CA ALA A 18 -22.88 1.96 8.15
C ALA A 18 -22.24 0.96 7.17
N SER A 19 -22.08 -0.29 7.61
CA SER A 19 -21.43 -1.36 6.85
C SER A 19 -22.27 -1.87 5.67
N GLU A 20 -23.61 -1.86 5.78
CA GLU A 20 -24.52 -2.21 4.70
C GLU A 20 -25.85 -1.44 4.83
N VAL A 21 -26.33 -0.90 3.71
CA VAL A 21 -27.61 -0.21 3.59
C VAL A 21 -28.38 -0.77 2.40
N LYS A 22 -29.57 -1.32 2.69
CA LYS A 22 -30.51 -1.82 1.67
C LYS A 22 -31.72 -0.91 1.62
N LEU A 23 -32.07 -0.46 0.42
CA LEU A 23 -33.18 0.44 0.19
C LEU A 23 -34.04 -0.11 -0.95
N GLU A 24 -35.31 -0.35 -0.67
CA GLU A 24 -36.30 -0.87 -1.61
C GLU A 24 -37.41 0.15 -1.80
N MET A 25 -37.61 0.59 -3.05
CA MET A 25 -38.65 1.54 -3.44
C MET A 25 -39.38 1.00 -4.67
N GLY A 26 -40.53 0.37 -4.47
CA GLY A 26 -41.28 -0.27 -5.55
C GLY A 26 -40.45 -1.35 -6.24
N ASP A 27 -40.18 -1.17 -7.53
CA ASP A 27 -39.38 -2.11 -8.33
C ASP A 27 -37.85 -1.88 -8.19
N ILE A 28 -37.42 -0.87 -7.44
CA ILE A 28 -36.02 -0.47 -7.34
C ILE A 28 -35.42 -0.98 -6.03
N LYS A 29 -34.37 -1.80 -6.14
CA LYS A 29 -33.56 -2.30 -5.00
C LYS A 29 -32.14 -1.76 -5.09
N ILE A 30 -31.71 -1.05 -4.05
CA ILE A 30 -30.38 -0.45 -3.93
C ILE A 30 -29.70 -1.06 -2.71
N THR A 31 -28.51 -1.65 -2.90
CA THR A 31 -27.67 -2.16 -1.81
C THR A 31 -26.33 -1.44 -1.84
N ILE A 32 -25.97 -0.80 -0.74
CA ILE A 32 -24.71 -0.06 -0.55
C ILE A 32 -23.96 -0.76 0.57
N ARG A 33 -22.72 -1.20 0.33
CA ARG A 33 -21.85 -1.83 1.33
C ARG A 33 -20.61 -0.99 1.53
N THR A 34 -20.27 -0.70 2.79
CA THR A 34 -19.12 0.11 3.18
C THR A 34 -18.20 -0.78 4.02
N GLY A 35 -17.17 -1.35 3.38
CA GLY A 35 -16.25 -2.30 4.00
C GLY A 35 -15.95 -3.48 3.06
N GLY A 36 -14.67 -3.68 2.77
CA GLY A 36 -14.18 -4.82 2.01
C GLY A 36 -13.97 -6.02 2.93
N ASN A 37 -14.71 -7.10 2.67
CA ASN A 37 -14.44 -8.50 3.05
C ASN A 37 -13.49 -8.74 4.25
N GLU A 38 -13.99 -8.52 5.46
CA GLU A 38 -13.60 -9.35 6.61
C GLU A 38 -14.66 -10.43 6.76
N GLU A 39 -14.45 -11.60 6.12
CA GLU A 39 -14.93 -12.93 6.52
C GLU A 39 -14.88 -13.91 5.33
N GLN A 40 -13.74 -14.61 5.20
CA GLN A 40 -13.79 -16.07 5.03
C GLN A 40 -12.49 -16.68 5.55
N ARG A 41 -12.39 -16.67 6.88
CA ARG A 41 -11.44 -17.49 7.62
C ARG A 41 -12.02 -18.91 7.69
N GLY A 42 -11.85 -19.67 6.60
CA GLY A 42 -12.24 -21.07 6.50
C GLY A 42 -11.05 -21.99 6.82
N GLU A 43 -11.09 -22.60 8.00
CA GLU A 43 -10.43 -23.84 8.44
C GLU A 43 -9.26 -24.40 7.59
N ILE A 44 -8.04 -24.20 8.10
CA ILE A 44 -6.90 -25.04 7.73
C ILE A 44 -6.98 -26.30 8.58
N THR A 45 -7.37 -27.41 7.96
CA THR A 45 -7.38 -28.75 8.55
C THR A 45 -5.94 -29.19 8.86
N TYR A 46 -5.70 -29.53 10.12
CA TYR A 46 -4.44 -30.08 10.60
C TYR A 46 -4.28 -31.52 10.10
N MET A 47 -3.37 -31.77 9.16
CA MET A 47 -2.86 -33.13 8.91
C MET A 47 -1.64 -33.38 9.79
N GLN A 48 -1.89 -34.18 10.83
CA GLN A 48 -0.91 -34.77 11.73
C GLN A 48 -0.01 -35.76 10.98
N GLN A 49 1.29 -35.49 10.95
CA GLN A 49 2.31 -36.50 10.62
C GLN A 49 3.21 -36.67 11.84
N GLN A 50 3.15 -37.88 12.43
CA GLN A 50 4.05 -38.33 13.49
C GLN A 50 5.45 -38.57 12.90
N PRO A 51 6.50 -38.19 13.65
CA PRO A 51 7.68 -39.03 13.71
C PRO A 51 7.87 -39.69 15.09
N MET A 52 8.32 -40.94 14.99
CA MET A 52 8.60 -41.96 15.99
C MET A 52 9.81 -41.61 16.89
N ASN A 53 9.79 -42.07 18.16
CA ASN A 53 10.88 -42.45 19.11
C ASN A 53 12.30 -41.86 18.92
N SER A 54 13.13 -41.49 19.91
CA SER A 54 13.25 -41.54 21.39
C SER A 54 14.69 -41.00 21.73
N PRO A 55 15.26 -41.09 22.95
CA PRO A 55 15.06 -40.31 24.17
C PRO A 55 16.27 -39.44 24.61
N GLN A 56 15.99 -38.49 25.53
CA GLN A 56 16.85 -37.84 26.57
C GLN A 56 18.34 -37.51 26.28
N GLN A 57 18.72 -36.24 26.48
CA GLN A 57 19.80 -35.86 27.43
C GLN A 57 19.89 -34.33 27.68
N MET A 58 19.92 -33.99 28.98
CA MET A 58 20.62 -32.88 29.66
C MET A 58 20.41 -31.41 29.23
N ALA A 59 19.78 -30.65 30.12
CA ALA A 59 20.12 -29.24 30.41
C ALA A 59 21.47 -29.18 31.17
N PRO A 60 22.20 -28.03 31.30
CA PRO A 60 21.69 -26.66 31.36
C PRO A 60 22.59 -25.55 30.73
N GLN A 61 22.10 -24.30 30.84
CA GLN A 61 22.81 -23.00 30.96
C GLN A 61 22.72 -21.97 29.82
N VAL A 62 21.95 -20.91 30.14
CA VAL A 62 22.21 -19.46 30.04
C VAL A 62 23.25 -18.94 29.04
N THR A 63 22.80 -18.12 28.07
CA THR A 63 23.33 -16.75 27.89
C THR A 63 22.29 -15.85 27.22
N GLN A 64 22.05 -14.68 27.82
CA GLN A 64 21.36 -13.55 27.21
C GLN A 64 22.10 -13.08 25.95
N ALA A 65 21.36 -12.78 24.89
CA ALA A 65 21.80 -11.90 23.82
C ALA A 65 20.80 -10.73 23.72
N THR A 66 21.31 -9.57 24.10
CA THR A 66 20.72 -8.23 24.08
C THR A 66 20.35 -7.81 22.64
N PRO A 67 19.43 -6.84 22.46
CA PRO A 67 18.82 -6.50 21.19
C PRO A 67 19.83 -5.87 20.21
N GLN A 68 19.76 -6.28 18.95
CA GLN A 68 20.49 -5.60 17.88
C GLN A 68 19.83 -4.24 17.61
N GLN A 69 20.55 -3.23 18.08
CA GLN A 69 20.37 -1.81 17.86
C GLN A 69 20.31 -1.50 16.36
N SER A 70 19.10 -1.31 15.82
CA SER A 70 18.94 -0.64 14.53
C SER A 70 19.05 0.86 14.77
N LEU A 71 20.08 1.43 14.17
CA LEU A 71 20.48 2.82 14.22
C LEU A 71 19.29 3.74 13.88
N GLU A 72 18.82 4.50 14.86
CA GLU A 72 18.03 5.70 14.63
C GLU A 72 18.91 6.72 13.90
N VAL A 73 18.69 6.87 12.59
CA VAL A 73 19.10 8.07 11.89
C VAL A 73 18.15 9.18 12.31
N LYS A 74 18.64 10.02 13.22
CA LYS A 74 18.06 11.32 13.56
C LYS A 74 17.97 12.15 12.28
N VAL A 75 16.75 12.40 11.80
CA VAL A 75 16.48 13.48 10.85
C VAL A 75 15.84 14.60 11.64
N GLU A 76 16.65 15.58 12.02
CA GLU A 76 16.16 16.93 12.27
C GLU A 76 15.58 17.47 10.96
N SER A 77 14.29 17.80 10.94
CA SER A 77 13.80 19.12 10.52
C SER A 77 12.28 19.21 10.64
N GLU A 78 11.88 20.28 11.32
CA GLU A 78 10.62 21.01 11.34
C GLU A 78 9.47 20.52 10.44
N ASN A 79 8.30 20.28 11.05
CA ASN A 79 6.93 20.53 10.56
C ASN A 79 6.54 20.25 9.09
N SER A 80 7.35 19.57 8.29
CA SER A 80 6.99 19.17 6.94
C SER A 80 6.03 17.99 7.03
N LYS A 81 4.75 18.24 6.76
CA LYS A 81 3.77 17.17 6.55
C LYS A 81 4.14 16.45 5.26
N LEU A 82 4.96 15.41 5.39
CA LEU A 82 5.38 14.59 4.26
C LEU A 82 4.15 13.99 3.56
N VAL A 83 4.14 14.05 2.23
CA VAL A 83 3.07 13.52 1.39
C VAL A 83 3.52 12.21 0.78
N ILE A 84 2.62 11.21 0.78
CA ILE A 84 2.88 9.91 0.19
C ILE A 84 2.24 9.87 -1.21
N ILE A 85 3.04 9.56 -2.22
CA ILE A 85 2.53 9.21 -3.55
C ILE A 85 2.37 7.69 -3.60
N LYS A 86 1.19 7.23 -4.01
CA LYS A 86 0.80 5.83 -4.00
C LYS A 86 0.58 5.30 -5.42
N SER A 87 0.58 3.99 -5.56
CA SER A 87 0.32 3.33 -6.84
C SER A 87 -1.17 3.36 -7.19
N PRO A 88 -1.56 3.87 -8.37
CA PRO A 88 -2.94 3.83 -8.83
C PRO A 88 -3.33 2.49 -9.45
N ILE A 89 -2.37 1.57 -9.67
CA ILE A 89 -2.58 0.30 -10.36
C ILE A 89 -1.75 -0.83 -9.73
N ILE A 90 -2.14 -2.07 -9.99
CA ILE A 90 -1.36 -3.26 -9.62
C ILE A 90 -0.42 -3.60 -10.78
N GLY A 91 0.86 -3.88 -10.50
CA GLY A 91 1.83 -4.21 -11.54
C GLY A 91 3.25 -4.40 -11.03
N THR A 92 4.24 -4.25 -11.93
CA THR A 92 5.67 -4.28 -11.58
C THR A 92 6.24 -2.87 -11.65
N PHE A 93 6.86 -2.41 -10.58
CA PHE A 93 7.44 -1.07 -10.46
C PHE A 93 8.84 -1.01 -11.09
N TYR A 94 9.06 0.01 -11.91
CA TYR A 94 10.35 0.31 -12.52
C TYR A 94 10.73 1.77 -12.30
N ARG A 95 11.98 1.99 -11.87
CA ARG A 95 12.53 3.33 -11.63
C ARG A 95 12.96 4.03 -12.92
N LYS A 96 13.12 3.30 -14.02
CA LYS A 96 13.66 3.78 -15.29
C LYS A 96 12.64 3.60 -16.43
N PRO A 97 12.65 4.46 -17.45
CA PRO A 97 11.82 4.28 -18.64
C PRO A 97 12.27 3.08 -19.49
N SER A 98 13.56 2.73 -19.41
CA SER A 98 14.14 1.54 -20.05
C SER A 98 15.48 1.18 -19.37
N PRO A 99 16.00 -0.05 -19.58
CA PRO A 99 17.22 -0.53 -18.88
C PRO A 99 18.43 0.39 -19.02
N ASP A 100 18.61 1.00 -20.18
CA ASP A 100 19.76 1.84 -20.56
C ASP A 100 19.58 3.33 -20.22
N LYS A 101 18.44 3.72 -19.66
CA LYS A 101 18.13 5.10 -19.30
C LYS A 101 18.30 5.35 -17.80
N PRO A 102 18.56 6.61 -17.39
CA PRO A 102 18.59 6.96 -15.97
C PRO A 102 17.21 6.79 -15.33
N SER A 103 17.19 6.70 -14.00
CA SER A 103 15.95 6.73 -13.24
C SER A 103 15.19 8.02 -13.52
N PHE A 104 13.86 7.98 -13.48
CA PHE A 104 13.01 9.17 -13.56
C PHE A 104 13.34 10.16 -12.44
N VAL A 105 13.43 9.65 -11.20
CA VAL A 105 13.74 10.45 -10.01
C VAL A 105 14.68 9.71 -9.05
N GLU A 106 15.44 10.48 -8.28
CA GLU A 106 16.29 10.04 -7.19
C GLU A 106 15.93 10.79 -5.91
N VAL A 107 16.42 10.32 -4.76
CA VAL A 107 16.25 11.05 -3.50
C VAL A 107 16.92 12.43 -3.62
N GLY A 108 16.17 13.47 -3.28
CA GLY A 108 16.57 14.86 -3.43
C GLY A 108 16.12 15.52 -4.74
N THR A 109 15.56 14.78 -5.70
CA THR A 109 14.97 15.36 -6.93
C THR A 109 13.75 16.22 -6.59
N THR A 110 13.68 17.42 -7.18
CA THR A 110 12.49 18.28 -7.11
C THR A 110 11.54 17.92 -8.25
N ILE A 111 10.26 17.75 -7.92
CA ILE A 111 9.18 17.34 -8.83
C ILE A 111 8.06 18.40 -8.85
N LYS A 112 7.28 18.40 -9.93
CA LYS A 112 6.10 19.23 -10.16
C LYS A 112 4.94 18.37 -10.67
N PRO A 113 3.69 18.85 -10.60
CA PRO A 113 2.56 18.16 -11.18
C PRO A 113 2.80 17.85 -12.67
N GLY A 114 2.62 16.59 -13.06
CA GLY A 114 2.87 16.08 -14.41
C GLY A 114 4.29 15.53 -14.64
N ASP A 115 5.23 15.69 -13.69
CA ASP A 115 6.56 15.09 -13.86
C ASP A 115 6.47 13.56 -13.69
N PRO A 116 7.05 12.76 -14.60
CA PRO A 116 7.05 11.31 -14.48
C PRO A 116 8.00 10.85 -13.38
N LEU A 117 7.54 9.94 -12.52
CA LEU A 117 8.23 9.47 -11.32
C LEU A 117 8.73 8.03 -11.43
N CYS A 118 7.94 7.18 -12.08
CA CYS A 118 8.26 5.78 -12.33
C CYS A 118 7.35 5.23 -13.45
N VAL A 119 7.61 3.99 -13.82
CA VAL A 119 6.74 3.22 -14.70
C VAL A 119 6.22 2.00 -13.93
N ILE A 120 4.94 1.70 -14.11
CA ILE A 120 4.35 0.45 -13.63
C ILE A 120 3.89 -0.38 -14.82
N GLU A 121 4.44 -1.58 -14.94
CA GLU A 121 4.03 -2.56 -15.94
C GLU A 121 2.81 -3.33 -15.47
N ALA A 122 1.70 -3.20 -16.19
CA ALA A 122 0.47 -3.94 -15.96
C ALA A 122 -0.07 -4.47 -17.29
N MET A 123 -0.33 -5.78 -17.38
CA MET A 123 -0.85 -6.43 -18.60
C MET A 123 0.00 -6.16 -19.87
N LYS A 124 1.33 -6.12 -19.75
CA LYS A 124 2.30 -5.75 -20.80
C LYS A 124 2.25 -4.29 -21.27
N LEU A 125 1.52 -3.43 -20.57
CA LEU A 125 1.53 -1.98 -20.80
C LEU A 125 2.41 -1.32 -19.73
N PHE A 126 3.27 -0.41 -20.16
CA PHE A 126 4.11 0.40 -19.30
C PHE A 126 3.41 1.75 -19.07
N ASN A 127 2.84 1.94 -17.88
CA ASN A 127 2.14 3.17 -17.53
C ASN A 127 3.06 4.06 -16.71
N GLU A 128 3.30 5.28 -17.17
CA GLU A 128 4.02 6.28 -16.39
C GLU A 128 3.15 6.79 -15.24
N ILE A 129 3.75 6.90 -14.06
CA ILE A 129 3.11 7.50 -12.89
C ILE A 129 3.66 8.91 -12.75
N GLU A 130 2.79 9.90 -12.91
CA GLU A 130 3.12 11.32 -12.81
C GLU A 130 2.87 11.83 -11.39
N SER A 131 3.62 12.85 -10.98
CA SER A 131 3.33 13.54 -9.73
C SER A 131 2.05 14.36 -9.84
N GLU A 132 1.24 14.39 -8.78
CA GLU A 132 0.09 15.30 -8.64
C GLU A 132 0.44 16.56 -7.83
N ILE A 133 1.63 16.60 -7.23
CA ILE A 133 2.09 17.66 -6.33
C ILE A 133 3.47 18.17 -6.71
N SER A 134 3.81 19.36 -6.20
CA SER A 134 5.18 19.87 -6.21
C SER A 134 5.88 19.48 -4.90
N GLY A 135 7.18 19.25 -4.97
CA GLY A 135 7.99 19.00 -3.77
C GLY A 135 9.34 18.37 -4.08
N LYS A 136 10.00 17.85 -3.04
CA LYS A 136 11.27 17.12 -3.16
C LYS A 136 11.08 15.66 -2.75
N ILE A 137 11.60 14.72 -3.53
CA ILE A 137 11.63 13.29 -3.17
C ILE A 137 12.51 13.11 -1.93
N VAL A 138 11.93 12.63 -0.84
CA VAL A 138 12.63 12.31 0.41
C VAL A 138 13.02 10.84 0.45
N LYS A 139 12.15 9.96 -0.08
CA LYS A 139 12.39 8.52 -0.06
C LYS A 139 11.65 7.81 -1.19
N VAL A 140 12.28 6.78 -1.75
CA VAL A 140 11.64 5.76 -2.59
C VAL A 140 11.33 4.57 -1.69
N LEU A 141 10.07 4.13 -1.66
CA LEU A 141 9.54 3.15 -0.71
C LEU A 141 9.47 1.72 -1.29
N VAL A 142 9.75 1.58 -2.58
CA VAL A 142 9.68 0.31 -3.33
C VAL A 142 10.98 0.10 -4.10
N ASP A 143 11.48 -1.12 -4.09
CA ASP A 143 12.66 -1.52 -4.86
C ASP A 143 12.35 -1.66 -6.35
N ASP A 144 13.36 -1.44 -7.19
CA ASP A 144 13.23 -1.60 -8.63
C ASP A 144 12.87 -3.05 -9.00
N SER A 145 12.06 -3.22 -10.06
CA SER A 145 11.60 -4.53 -10.55
C SER A 145 10.78 -5.34 -9.52
N SER A 146 10.10 -4.66 -8.59
CA SER A 146 9.28 -5.30 -7.55
C SER A 146 7.78 -5.20 -7.85
N PRO A 147 6.96 -6.20 -7.41
CA PRO A 147 5.52 -6.11 -7.53
C PRO A 147 4.96 -5.00 -6.64
N VAL A 148 3.94 -4.30 -7.13
CA VAL A 148 3.19 -3.27 -6.41
C VAL A 148 1.69 -3.47 -6.51
N GLU A 149 0.99 -3.13 -5.43
CA GLU A 149 -0.47 -3.22 -5.31
C GLU A 149 -1.14 -1.85 -5.44
N PHE A 150 -2.47 -1.85 -5.61
CA PHE A 150 -3.26 -0.63 -5.58
C PHE A 150 -3.13 0.07 -4.22
N ASP A 151 -2.97 1.39 -4.24
CA ASP A 151 -2.82 2.25 -3.06
C ASP A 151 -1.54 1.97 -2.24
N GLN A 152 -0.60 1.17 -2.78
CA GLN A 152 0.70 0.94 -2.15
C GLN A 152 1.57 2.22 -2.20
N PRO A 153 2.17 2.65 -1.08
CA PRO A 153 3.11 3.76 -1.05
C PRO A 153 4.33 3.53 -1.96
N LEU A 154 4.63 4.49 -2.84
CA LEU A 154 5.77 4.46 -3.76
C LEU A 154 6.86 5.46 -3.38
N PHE A 155 6.45 6.70 -3.06
CA PHE A 155 7.37 7.79 -2.75
C PHE A 155 6.91 8.59 -1.54
N LEU A 156 7.88 9.14 -0.83
CA LEU A 156 7.68 10.14 0.22
C LEU A 156 8.21 11.48 -0.27
N VAL A 157 7.38 12.52 -0.21
CA VAL A 157 7.65 13.84 -0.78
C VAL A 157 7.54 14.90 0.32
N ASP A 158 8.50 15.81 0.36
CA ASP A 158 8.39 17.04 1.14
C ASP A 158 7.84 18.16 0.23
N PRO A 159 6.62 18.67 0.47
CA PRO A 159 6.02 19.75 -0.32
C PRO A 159 6.54 21.15 0.06
N SER A 160 7.41 21.26 1.07
CA SER A 160 7.89 22.54 1.64
C SER A 160 8.88 23.30 0.77
#